data_AF-A0A2S7WQY4-F1
#
_entry.id   AF-A0A2S7WQY4-F1
#
_cell.length_a   1.000
_cell.length_b   1.000
_cell.length_c   1.000
_cell.angle_alpha   90.00
_cell.angle_beta   90.00
_cell.angle_gamma   90.00
#
_symmetry.space_group_name_H-M   'P 1'
#
loop_
_entity.id
_entity.type
_entity.pdbx_description
1 polymer ?
#
loop_
_entity_poly.entity_id
_entity_poly.type
_entity_poly.pdbx_seq_one_letter_code
_entity_poly.pdbx_strand_id
1 'polypeptide(L)'
;MALQVFAVSFSQTKKNRADLLKARAKSKKEIDSFVKIDFLKKKYQYLDSNFKIKIDSTTFNKAVKKYNYYPKRIKTYRDSLSVILTYELKSFHGSRIAGSRITYQWKKIGYYIWENELTAKKLGNELGFTKPYRFYEFLIDDAKRDAKKRAILTTLKNKLPLAVKDTIDIFPNKRFLKFTFKTSPQRIQDFKNYRKAKNKHKH
;
A
#
# COMPACT_ATOMS: atom_id res chain seq x y z
N MET A 1 -53.73 -3.11 -2.30
CA MET A 1 -52.56 -2.33 -2.79
C MET A 1 -51.29 -2.45 -1.94
N ALA A 2 -51.27 -3.09 -0.77
CA ALA A 2 -50.04 -3.20 0.04
C ALA A 2 -49.03 -4.28 -0.46
N LEU A 3 -49.51 -5.40 -1.00
CA LEU A 3 -48.66 -6.52 -1.45
C LEU A 3 -47.78 -6.21 -2.67
N GLN A 4 -48.24 -5.34 -3.59
CA GLN A 4 -47.44 -4.94 -4.76
C GLN A 4 -46.26 -4.03 -4.40
N VAL A 5 -46.41 -3.16 -3.39
CA VAL A 5 -45.34 -2.23 -2.97
C VAL A 5 -44.18 -2.98 -2.28
N PHE A 6 -44.49 -4.02 -1.50
CA PHE A 6 -43.46 -4.87 -0.88
C PHE A 6 -42.70 -5.74 -1.88
N ALA A 7 -43.36 -6.26 -2.92
CA ALA A 7 -42.70 -7.06 -3.95
C ALA A 7 -41.72 -6.23 -4.80
N VAL A 8 -42.05 -4.96 -5.10
CA VAL A 8 -41.20 -4.05 -5.87
C VAL A 8 -39.96 -3.63 -5.07
N SER A 9 -40.09 -3.32 -3.77
CA SER A 9 -38.95 -2.94 -2.92
C SER A 9 -37.97 -4.10 -2.67
N PHE A 10 -38.48 -5.32 -2.51
CA PHE A 10 -37.66 -6.53 -2.35
C PHE A 10 -36.95 -6.94 -3.65
N SER A 11 -37.58 -6.72 -4.81
CA SER A 11 -37.00 -6.94 -6.13
C SER A 11 -35.89 -5.92 -6.45
N GLN A 12 -36.11 -4.64 -6.15
CA GLN A 12 -35.09 -3.58 -6.33
C GLN A 12 -33.88 -3.79 -5.41
N THR A 13 -34.08 -4.19 -4.15
CA THR A 13 -32.98 -4.51 -3.22
C THR A 13 -32.17 -5.74 -3.66
N LYS A 14 -32.82 -6.78 -4.21
CA LYS A 14 -32.11 -7.93 -4.81
C LYS A 14 -31.32 -7.57 -6.07
N LYS A 15 -31.90 -6.76 -6.96
CA LYS A 15 -31.23 -6.27 -8.18
C LYS A 15 -30.00 -5.41 -7.84
N ASN A 16 -30.15 -4.48 -6.90
CA ASN A 16 -29.05 -3.66 -6.38
C ASN A 16 -27.94 -4.51 -5.76
N ARG A 17 -28.29 -5.58 -5.03
CA ARG A 17 -27.29 -6.51 -4.47
C ARG A 17 -26.54 -7.29 -5.55
N ALA A 18 -27.25 -7.80 -6.57
CA ALA A 18 -26.63 -8.52 -7.68
C ALA A 18 -25.67 -7.63 -8.48
N ASP A 19 -26.06 -6.38 -8.76
CA ASP A 19 -25.23 -5.42 -9.48
C ASP A 19 -24.00 -5.00 -8.66
N LEU A 20 -24.14 -4.82 -7.34
CA LEU A 20 -23.01 -4.60 -6.43
C LEU A 20 -22.05 -5.79 -6.40
N LEU A 21 -22.56 -7.02 -6.39
CA LEU A 21 -21.72 -8.22 -6.42
C LEU A 21 -20.97 -8.34 -7.74
N LYS A 22 -21.63 -8.06 -8.87
CA LYS A 22 -20.99 -8.00 -10.20
C LYS A 22 -19.90 -6.92 -10.25
N ALA A 23 -20.19 -5.72 -9.75
CA ALA A 23 -19.21 -4.64 -9.68
C ALA A 23 -17.99 -5.02 -8.83
N ARG A 24 -18.20 -5.62 -7.65
CA ARG A 24 -17.12 -6.13 -6.79
C ARG A 24 -16.29 -7.21 -7.48
N ALA A 25 -16.92 -8.15 -8.17
CA ALA A 25 -16.22 -9.19 -8.92
C ALA A 25 -15.37 -8.59 -10.04
N LYS A 26 -15.90 -7.60 -10.77
CA LYS A 26 -15.16 -6.87 -11.81
C LYS A 26 -13.95 -6.14 -11.23
N SER A 27 -14.14 -5.35 -10.17
CA SER A 27 -13.03 -4.66 -9.49
C SER A 27 -11.99 -5.62 -8.93
N LYS A 28 -12.42 -6.78 -8.39
CA LYS A 28 -11.50 -7.81 -7.91
C LYS A 28 -10.62 -8.35 -9.04
N LYS A 29 -11.22 -8.72 -10.18
CA LYS A 29 -10.48 -9.20 -11.36
C LYS A 29 -9.47 -8.16 -11.86
N GLU A 30 -9.86 -6.88 -11.89
CA GLU A 30 -8.97 -5.79 -12.26
C GLU A 30 -7.82 -5.61 -11.26
N ILE A 31 -8.11 -5.63 -9.96
CA ILE A 31 -7.07 -5.55 -8.91
C ILE A 31 -6.10 -6.72 -9.04
N ASP A 32 -6.61 -7.95 -9.22
CA ASP A 32 -5.81 -9.16 -9.32
C ASP A 32 -4.88 -9.13 -10.55
N SER A 33 -5.29 -8.50 -11.65
CA SER A 33 -4.41 -8.30 -12.81
C SER A 33 -3.27 -7.33 -12.49
N PHE A 34 -3.56 -6.21 -11.82
CA PHE A 34 -2.54 -5.23 -11.45
C PHE A 34 -1.58 -5.72 -10.37
N VAL A 35 -2.02 -6.57 -9.44
CA VAL A 35 -1.16 -7.11 -8.39
C VAL A 35 0.02 -7.90 -8.97
N LYS A 36 -0.18 -8.58 -10.11
CA LYS A 36 0.84 -9.37 -10.81
C LYS A 36 1.89 -8.52 -11.53
N ILE A 37 1.62 -7.24 -11.79
CA ILE A 37 2.52 -6.36 -12.54
C ILE A 37 3.69 -5.92 -11.67
N ASP A 38 4.90 -6.00 -12.22
CA ASP A 38 6.09 -5.44 -11.61
C ASP A 38 6.22 -3.93 -11.85
N PHE A 39 5.47 -3.14 -11.09
CA PHE A 39 5.47 -1.68 -11.19
C PHE A 39 6.83 -1.03 -10.88
N LEU A 40 7.76 -1.74 -10.22
CA LEU A 40 9.09 -1.19 -9.93
C LEU A 40 10.09 -1.42 -11.07
N LYS A 41 9.79 -2.31 -12.02
CA LYS A 41 10.58 -2.51 -13.24
C LYS A 41 9.89 -2.01 -14.51
N LYS A 42 8.59 -1.69 -14.45
CA LYS A 42 7.84 -1.15 -15.57
C LYS A 42 8.50 0.14 -16.08
N LYS A 43 8.70 0.23 -17.39
CA LYS A 43 9.05 1.49 -18.06
C LYS A 43 7.79 2.35 -18.14
N TYR A 44 7.86 3.54 -17.57
CA TYR A 44 6.78 4.51 -17.59
C TYR A 44 7.04 5.57 -18.64
N GLN A 45 5.98 6.08 -19.27
CA GLN A 45 6.11 7.16 -20.24
C GLN A 45 6.46 8.48 -19.55
N TYR A 46 5.89 8.72 -18.38
CA TYR A 46 5.95 10.01 -17.68
C TYR A 46 6.75 9.97 -16.39
N LEU A 47 7.46 8.87 -16.10
CA LEU A 47 8.34 8.75 -14.95
C LEU A 47 9.73 8.30 -15.41
N ASP A 48 10.78 8.83 -14.78
CA ASP A 48 12.14 8.32 -14.97
C ASP A 48 12.41 7.03 -14.16
N SER A 49 13.65 6.51 -14.26
CA SER A 49 14.10 5.32 -13.53
C SER A 49 14.06 5.46 -12.00
N ASN A 50 14.02 6.69 -11.50
CA ASN A 50 13.87 7.03 -10.08
C ASN A 50 12.43 7.42 -9.72
N PHE A 51 11.49 7.23 -10.64
CA PHE A 51 10.09 7.60 -10.54
C PHE A 51 9.84 9.11 -10.42
N LYS A 52 10.80 9.97 -10.78
CA LYS A 52 10.53 11.41 -10.87
C LYS A 52 9.61 11.67 -12.05
N ILE A 53 8.62 12.54 -11.84
CA ILE A 53 7.63 12.89 -12.86
C ILE A 53 8.31 13.73 -13.95
N LYS A 54 8.20 13.28 -15.19
CA LYS A 54 8.67 13.95 -16.41
C LYS A 54 7.50 14.10 -17.37
N ILE A 55 6.75 15.18 -17.20
CA ILE A 55 5.57 15.50 -18.02
C ILE A 55 5.43 17.02 -18.12
N ASP A 56 5.01 17.51 -19.28
CA ASP A 56 4.69 18.91 -19.45
C ASP A 56 3.35 19.27 -18.77
N SER A 57 3.18 20.55 -18.45
CA SER A 57 2.00 21.06 -17.75
C SER A 57 0.71 20.84 -18.54
N THR A 58 0.77 20.92 -19.87
CA THR A 58 -0.39 20.74 -20.75
C THR A 58 -0.90 19.30 -20.67
N THR A 59 -0.01 18.32 -20.79
CA THR A 59 -0.38 16.89 -20.67
C THR A 59 -0.80 16.54 -19.24
N PHE A 60 -0.16 17.11 -18.22
CA PHE A 60 -0.60 16.95 -16.82
C PHE A 60 -2.04 17.46 -16.63
N ASN A 61 -2.35 18.66 -17.11
CA ASN A 61 -3.69 19.24 -17.00
C ASN A 61 -4.74 18.43 -17.78
N LYS A 62 -4.38 17.86 -18.93
CA LYS A 62 -5.23 16.91 -19.66
C LYS A 62 -5.54 15.68 -18.80
N ALA A 63 -4.55 15.12 -18.11
CA ALA A 63 -4.73 13.98 -17.20
C ALA A 63 -5.67 14.31 -16.04
N VAL A 64 -5.48 15.49 -15.41
CA VAL A 64 -6.32 15.99 -14.32
C VAL A 64 -7.78 16.08 -14.76
N LYS A 65 -8.04 16.70 -15.91
CA LYS A 65 -9.40 16.83 -16.48
C LYS A 65 -10.00 15.47 -16.84
N LYS A 66 -9.26 14.62 -17.55
CA LYS A 66 -9.75 13.31 -18.03
C LYS A 66 -10.23 12.39 -16.90
N TYR A 67 -9.57 12.42 -15.76
CA TYR A 67 -9.89 11.57 -14.60
C TYR A 67 -10.57 12.35 -13.46
N ASN A 68 -11.07 13.56 -13.73
CA ASN A 68 -11.82 14.38 -12.78
C ASN A 68 -11.11 14.60 -11.43
N TYR A 69 -9.80 14.77 -11.46
CA TYR A 69 -9.06 15.18 -10.26
C TYR A 69 -9.35 16.65 -9.94
N TYR A 70 -9.51 16.99 -8.66
CA TYR A 70 -9.67 18.37 -8.22
C TYR A 70 -8.30 19.05 -8.13
N PRO A 71 -7.97 20.06 -8.97
CA PRO A 71 -6.65 20.67 -9.00
C PRO A 71 -6.19 21.19 -7.62
N LYS A 72 -7.10 21.82 -6.88
CA LYS A 72 -6.85 22.37 -5.53
C LYS A 72 -6.45 21.31 -4.48
N ARG A 73 -6.69 20.02 -4.75
CA ARG A 73 -6.32 18.90 -3.87
C ARG A 73 -4.99 18.26 -4.24
N ILE A 74 -4.40 18.60 -5.37
CA ILE A 74 -3.10 18.08 -5.81
C ILE A 74 -2.02 18.98 -5.22
N LYS A 75 -1.47 18.59 -4.07
CA LYS A 75 -0.50 19.43 -3.34
C LYS A 75 0.84 18.75 -3.12
N THR A 76 0.87 17.42 -3.15
CA THR A 76 2.06 16.64 -2.86
C THR A 76 2.52 15.87 -4.08
N TYR A 77 3.79 15.46 -4.08
CA TYR A 77 4.32 14.53 -5.08
C TYR A 77 3.44 13.27 -5.23
N ARG A 78 2.90 12.74 -4.13
CA ARG A 78 2.04 11.55 -4.17
C ARG A 78 0.71 11.81 -4.89
N ASP A 79 0.15 13.02 -4.76
CA ASP A 79 -1.06 13.40 -5.47
C ASP A 79 -0.78 13.51 -6.97
N SER A 80 0.32 14.18 -7.35
CA SER A 80 0.75 14.29 -8.75
C SER A 80 1.06 12.92 -9.35
N LEU A 81 1.75 12.05 -8.61
CA LEU A 81 2.03 10.68 -9.03
C LEU A 81 0.75 9.88 -9.25
N SER A 82 -0.26 10.06 -8.39
CA SER A 82 -1.57 9.41 -8.56
C SER A 82 -2.23 9.81 -9.88
N VAL A 83 -2.23 11.09 -10.24
CA VAL A 83 -2.77 11.59 -11.51
C VAL A 83 -2.06 10.92 -12.69
N ILE A 84 -0.72 10.94 -12.68
CA ILE A 84 0.09 10.40 -13.78
C ILE A 84 -0.08 8.89 -13.93
N LEU A 85 -0.01 8.14 -12.83
CA LEU A 85 -0.21 6.70 -12.87
C LEU A 85 -1.63 6.34 -13.30
N THR A 86 -2.65 7.11 -12.91
CA THR A 86 -4.02 6.87 -13.38
C THR A 86 -4.14 7.14 -14.87
N TYR A 87 -3.49 8.20 -15.37
CA TYR A 87 -3.49 8.53 -16.79
C TYR A 87 -2.82 7.46 -17.64
N GLU A 88 -1.66 6.97 -17.20
CA GLU A 88 -0.88 5.98 -17.93
C GLU A 88 -1.48 4.57 -17.84
N LEU A 89 -1.93 4.15 -16.65
CA LEU A 89 -2.50 2.81 -16.43
C LEU A 89 -4.00 2.74 -16.76
N LYS A 90 -4.62 3.88 -17.06
CA LYS A 90 -6.06 4.06 -17.29
C LYS A 90 -6.93 3.48 -16.18
N SER A 91 -6.42 3.42 -14.95
CA SER A 91 -7.10 2.81 -13.79
C SER A 91 -6.68 3.45 -12.47
N PHE A 92 -7.68 3.80 -11.65
CA PHE A 92 -7.45 4.23 -10.26
C PHE A 92 -6.92 3.09 -9.39
N HIS A 93 -7.33 1.84 -9.66
CA HIS A 93 -6.84 0.68 -8.91
C HIS A 93 -5.36 0.41 -9.23
N GLY A 94 -5.00 0.41 -10.52
CA GLY A 94 -3.61 0.32 -10.97
C GLY A 94 -2.75 1.42 -10.38
N SER A 95 -3.21 2.68 -10.46
CA SER A 95 -2.53 3.84 -9.88
C SER A 95 -2.30 3.71 -8.38
N ARG A 96 -3.32 3.30 -7.63
CA ARG A 96 -3.20 3.10 -6.18
C ARG A 96 -2.18 2.02 -5.83
N ILE A 97 -2.18 0.89 -6.55
CA ILE A 97 -1.24 -0.21 -6.31
C ILE A 97 0.17 0.25 -6.68
N ALA A 98 0.39 0.73 -7.91
CA ALA A 98 1.69 1.21 -8.37
C ALA A 98 2.25 2.30 -7.45
N GLY A 99 1.45 3.33 -7.15
CA GLY A 99 1.82 4.42 -6.25
C GLY A 99 2.20 3.91 -4.87
N SER A 100 1.48 2.95 -4.30
CA SER A 100 1.82 2.38 -2.99
C SER A 100 3.17 1.65 -2.97
N ARG A 101 3.58 1.05 -4.09
CA ARG A 101 4.87 0.36 -4.24
C ARG A 101 6.01 1.34 -4.48
N ILE A 102 5.78 2.33 -5.35
CA ILE A 102 6.74 3.37 -5.71
C ILE A 102 7.04 4.27 -4.52
N THR A 103 6.02 4.76 -3.80
CA THR A 103 6.19 5.66 -2.65
C THR A 103 6.40 4.92 -1.34
N TYR A 104 6.72 3.62 -1.38
CA TYR A 104 7.00 2.87 -0.17
C TYR A 104 8.31 3.39 0.44
N GLN A 105 8.38 3.48 1.77
CA GLN A 105 9.50 4.10 2.48
C GLN A 105 10.20 3.09 3.39
N TRP A 106 11.51 3.27 3.57
CA TRP A 106 12.32 2.47 4.49
C TRP A 106 11.86 2.64 5.94
N LYS A 107 11.41 3.83 6.33
CA LYS A 107 10.74 4.05 7.62
C LYS A 107 9.62 3.04 7.92
N LYS A 108 8.82 2.69 6.90
CA LYS A 108 7.74 1.71 7.07
C LYS A 108 8.27 0.29 7.27
N ILE A 109 9.39 -0.06 6.62
CA ILE A 109 10.11 -1.32 6.88
C ILE A 109 10.61 -1.34 8.32
N GLY A 110 11.20 -0.25 8.81
CA GLY A 110 11.66 -0.12 10.19
C GLY A 110 10.58 -0.51 11.20
N TYR A 111 9.32 -0.11 10.96
CA TYR A 111 8.20 -0.55 11.80
C TYR A 111 7.95 -2.06 11.76
N TYR A 112 8.11 -2.71 10.60
CA TYR A 112 7.95 -4.16 10.47
C TYR A 112 9.02 -4.94 11.23
N ILE A 113 10.27 -4.45 11.23
CA ILE A 113 11.41 -5.17 11.81
C ILE A 113 11.94 -4.58 13.12
N TRP A 114 11.22 -3.60 13.69
CA TRP A 114 11.60 -2.89 14.92
C TRP A 114 13.00 -2.29 14.85
N GLU A 115 13.25 -1.58 13.75
CA GLU A 115 14.47 -0.84 13.49
C GLU A 115 14.16 0.59 13.08
N ASN A 116 15.15 1.48 13.16
CA ASN A 116 15.06 2.80 12.55
C ASN A 116 15.19 2.72 11.01
N GLU A 117 14.90 3.82 10.33
CA GLU A 117 14.93 3.89 8.86
C GLU A 117 16.32 3.60 8.26
N LEU A 118 17.39 4.08 8.89
CA LEU A 118 18.76 3.89 8.41
C LEU A 118 19.18 2.42 8.51
N THR A 119 18.92 1.77 9.65
CA THR A 119 19.20 0.36 9.85
C THR A 119 18.37 -0.51 8.89
N ALA A 120 17.09 -0.21 8.72
CA ALA A 120 16.24 -0.93 7.77
C ALA A 120 16.73 -0.82 6.32
N LYS A 121 17.21 0.36 5.92
CA LYS A 121 17.82 0.59 4.60
C LYS A 121 19.15 -0.15 4.45
N LYS A 122 20.01 -0.12 5.47
CA LYS A 122 21.29 -0.84 5.48
C LYS A 122 21.08 -2.35 5.30
N LEU A 123 20.20 -2.95 6.10
CA LEU A 123 19.84 -4.37 5.99
C LEU A 123 19.29 -4.73 4.60
N GLY A 124 18.42 -3.89 4.05
CA GLY A 124 17.90 -4.09 2.70
C GLY A 124 19.00 -4.06 1.63
N ASN A 125 19.91 -3.08 1.72
CA ASN A 125 21.03 -2.92 0.80
C ASN A 125 22.04 -4.09 0.88
N GLU A 126 22.35 -4.59 2.08
CA GLU A 126 23.22 -5.76 2.30
C GLU A 126 22.67 -7.03 1.64
N LEU A 127 21.35 -7.07 1.42
CA LEU A 127 20.64 -8.14 0.71
C LEU A 127 20.37 -7.81 -0.76
N GLY A 128 20.93 -6.72 -1.29
CA GLY A 128 20.80 -6.31 -2.69
C GLY A 128 19.49 -5.57 -3.03
N PHE A 129 18.70 -5.14 -2.03
CA PHE A 129 17.44 -4.44 -2.27
C PHE A 129 17.63 -2.91 -2.25
N THR A 130 17.54 -2.28 -3.42
CA THR A 130 17.57 -0.82 -3.55
C THR A 130 16.22 -0.15 -3.30
N LYS A 131 15.11 -0.89 -3.47
CA LYS A 131 13.75 -0.38 -3.29
C LYS A 131 13.10 -1.02 -2.06
N PRO A 132 12.54 -0.22 -1.12
CA PRO A 132 12.03 -0.74 0.16
C PRO A 132 10.87 -1.72 -0.02
N TYR A 133 10.00 -1.52 -1.01
CA TYR A 133 8.90 -2.46 -1.25
C TYR A 133 9.37 -3.85 -1.68
N ARG A 134 10.51 -3.96 -2.38
CA ARG A 134 11.09 -5.27 -2.73
C ARG A 134 11.60 -6.02 -1.53
N PHE A 135 12.21 -5.29 -0.61
CA PHE A 135 12.61 -5.87 0.65
C PHE A 135 11.39 -6.31 1.47
N TYR A 136 10.31 -5.52 1.50
CA TYR A 136 9.05 -5.94 2.09
C TYR A 136 8.51 -7.24 1.47
N GLU A 137 8.45 -7.32 0.13
CA GLU A 137 8.01 -8.52 -0.60
C GLU A 137 8.85 -9.74 -0.20
N PHE A 138 10.18 -9.59 -0.16
CA PHE A 138 11.10 -10.64 0.28
C PHE A 138 10.81 -11.12 1.71
N LEU A 139 10.57 -10.19 2.63
CA LEU A 139 10.30 -10.49 4.03
C LEU A 139 8.97 -11.23 4.24
N ILE A 140 7.92 -10.90 3.48
CA ILE A 140 6.59 -11.55 3.61
C ILE A 140 6.44 -12.82 2.78
N ASP A 141 7.35 -13.10 1.87
CA ASP A 141 7.31 -14.26 1.00
C ASP A 141 7.60 -15.53 1.83
N ASP A 142 6.62 -16.42 1.92
CA ASP A 142 6.71 -17.67 2.67
C ASP A 142 7.40 -18.79 1.87
N ALA A 143 7.43 -18.69 0.52
CA ALA A 143 8.00 -19.71 -0.36
C ALA A 143 9.54 -19.68 -0.37
N LYS A 144 10.14 -18.49 -0.21
CA LYS A 144 11.59 -18.33 -0.22
C LYS A 144 12.21 -18.76 1.11
N ARG A 145 12.87 -19.91 1.14
CA ARG A 145 13.64 -20.40 2.30
C ARG A 145 15.04 -19.77 2.33
N ASP A 146 15.11 -18.49 2.65
CA ASP A 146 16.36 -17.73 2.75
C ASP A 146 16.88 -17.69 4.20
N ALA A 147 18.15 -18.07 4.41
CA ALA A 147 18.76 -18.14 5.73
C ALA A 147 18.91 -16.75 6.40
N LYS A 148 19.28 -15.72 5.61
CA LYS A 148 19.43 -14.35 6.12
C LYS A 148 18.06 -13.78 6.51
N LYS A 149 17.01 -14.06 5.73
CA LYS A 149 15.63 -13.72 6.11
C LYS A 149 15.24 -14.37 7.44
N ARG A 150 15.48 -15.67 7.59
CA ARG A 150 15.17 -16.39 8.83
C ARG A 150 15.89 -15.76 10.01
N ALA A 151 17.18 -15.44 9.87
CA ALA A 151 17.94 -14.75 10.90
C ALA A 151 17.29 -13.41 11.30
N ILE A 152 16.90 -12.58 10.33
CA ILE A 152 16.19 -11.31 10.60
C ILE A 152 14.90 -11.55 11.39
N LEU A 153 14.07 -12.49 10.96
CA LEU A 153 12.77 -12.76 11.59
C LEU A 153 12.92 -13.39 12.97
N THR A 154 13.91 -14.26 13.18
CA THR A 154 14.23 -14.86 14.49
C THR A 154 14.75 -13.80 15.45
N THR A 155 15.67 -12.93 15.03
CA THR A 155 16.14 -11.81 15.84
C THR A 155 14.98 -10.89 16.22
N LEU A 156 14.06 -10.61 15.29
CA LEU A 156 12.85 -9.85 15.58
C LEU A 156 11.96 -10.56 16.61
N LYS A 157 11.72 -11.87 16.47
CA LYS A 157 10.93 -12.64 17.44
C LYS A 157 11.56 -12.60 18.83
N ASN A 158 12.89 -12.62 18.92
CA ASN A 158 13.62 -12.54 20.17
C ASN A 158 13.56 -11.15 20.84
N LYS A 159 13.33 -10.08 20.08
CA LYS A 159 13.10 -8.73 20.63
C LYS A 159 11.70 -8.56 21.24
N LEU A 160 10.75 -9.46 20.94
CA LEU A 160 9.40 -9.36 21.49
C LEU A 160 9.41 -9.71 22.99
N PRO A 161 8.60 -9.02 23.81
CA PRO A 161 8.40 -9.42 25.21
C PRO A 161 7.95 -10.88 25.30
N LEU A 162 8.43 -11.62 26.31
CA LEU A 162 8.15 -13.05 26.49
C LEU A 162 6.66 -13.38 26.39
N ALA A 163 5.80 -12.64 27.10
CA ALA A 163 4.34 -12.80 27.11
C ALA A 163 3.70 -12.74 25.70
N VAL A 164 4.35 -12.06 24.75
CA VAL A 164 3.88 -11.94 23.36
C VAL A 164 4.58 -12.96 22.46
N LYS A 165 5.87 -13.20 22.69
CA LYS A 165 6.74 -14.06 21.87
C LYS A 165 6.16 -15.47 21.71
N ASP A 166 5.57 -16.02 22.77
CA ASP A 166 5.04 -17.38 22.78
C ASP A 166 3.66 -17.49 22.09
N THR A 167 2.98 -16.36 21.89
CA THR A 167 1.65 -16.31 21.27
C THR A 167 1.69 -16.18 19.75
N ILE A 168 2.87 -15.94 19.17
CA ILE A 168 3.01 -15.68 17.74
C ILE A 168 4.19 -16.40 17.09
N ASP A 169 3.87 -17.12 16.03
CA ASP A 169 4.86 -17.76 15.18
C ASP A 169 5.39 -16.82 14.10
N ILE A 170 6.63 -17.09 13.69
CA ILE A 170 7.25 -16.41 12.55
C ILE A 170 6.47 -16.75 11.27
N PHE A 171 6.03 -18.00 11.13
CA PHE A 171 5.24 -18.46 9.99
C PHE A 171 3.74 -18.40 10.30
N PRO A 172 2.89 -17.86 9.41
CA PRO A 172 3.22 -17.20 8.14
C PRO A 172 3.87 -15.82 8.32
N ASN A 173 4.92 -15.52 7.55
CA ASN A 173 5.76 -14.31 7.70
C ASN A 173 4.92 -13.04 7.64
N LYS A 174 3.93 -13.00 6.74
CA LYS A 174 3.02 -11.86 6.60
C LYS A 174 2.20 -11.59 7.86
N ARG A 175 1.75 -12.63 8.57
CA ARG A 175 0.99 -12.50 9.82
C ARG A 175 1.89 -12.00 10.94
N PHE A 176 3.07 -12.60 11.08
CA PHE A 176 4.09 -12.20 12.04
C PHE A 176 4.47 -10.72 11.87
N LEU A 177 4.82 -10.32 10.65
CA LEU A 177 5.21 -8.95 10.34
C LEU A 177 4.06 -7.95 10.51
N LYS A 178 2.82 -8.34 10.20
CA LYS A 178 1.65 -7.49 10.47
C LYS A 178 1.47 -7.25 11.97
N PHE A 179 1.75 -8.26 12.80
CA PHE A 179 1.73 -8.12 14.25
C PHE A 179 2.83 -7.18 14.73
N THR A 180 4.09 -7.44 14.37
CA THR A 180 5.23 -6.60 14.79
C THR A 180 5.07 -5.15 14.34
N PHE A 181 4.55 -4.92 13.13
CA PHE A 181 4.22 -3.58 12.66
C PHE A 181 3.22 -2.87 13.57
N LYS A 182 2.17 -3.56 14.02
CA LYS A 182 1.15 -2.95 14.89
C LYS A 182 1.72 -2.60 16.27
N THR A 183 2.59 -3.45 16.80
CA THR A 183 3.16 -3.34 18.14
C THR A 183 4.49 -2.56 18.19
N SER A 184 5.02 -2.13 17.04
CA SER A 184 6.25 -1.33 16.95
C SER A 184 6.16 -0.07 17.83
N PRO A 185 7.05 0.09 18.83
CA PRO A 185 7.05 1.27 19.72
C PRO A 185 7.19 2.58 18.94
N GLN A 186 8.11 2.63 17.97
CA GLN A 186 8.31 3.80 17.13
C GLN A 186 7.05 4.16 16.35
N ARG A 187 6.37 3.18 15.75
CA ARG A 187 5.14 3.43 15.00
C ARG A 187 4.04 3.98 15.91
N ILE A 188 3.88 3.42 17.11
CA ILE A 188 2.90 3.87 18.10
C ILE A 188 3.18 5.34 18.45
N GLN A 189 4.44 5.69 18.69
CA GLN A 189 4.86 7.05 19.01
C GLN A 189 4.61 8.03 17.85
N ASP A 190 5.05 7.68 16.64
CA ASP A 190 4.83 8.49 15.44
C ASP A 190 3.35 8.72 15.16
N PHE A 191 2.50 7.71 15.40
CA PHE A 191 1.06 7.84 15.24
C PHE A 191 0.42 8.73 16.30
N LYS A 192 0.88 8.67 17.55
CA LYS A 192 0.47 9.61 18.61
C LYS A 192 0.83 11.05 18.24
N ASN A 193 2.06 11.28 17.77
CA ASN A 193 2.54 12.60 17.36
C ASN A 193 1.75 13.16 16.17
N TYR A 194 1.50 12.33 15.16
CA TYR A 194 0.67 12.70 14.01
C TYR A 194 -0.74 13.13 14.42
N ARG A 195 -1.38 12.39 15.33
CA ARG A 195 -2.71 12.75 15.86
C ARG A 195 -2.70 14.08 16.60
N LYS A 196 -1.69 14.33 17.44
CA LYS A 196 -1.53 15.60 18.16
C LYS A 196 -1.39 16.79 17.20
N ALA A 197 -0.54 16.67 16.18
CA ALA A 197 -0.34 17.73 15.18
C ALA A 197 -1.65 18.06 14.44
N LYS A 198 -2.42 17.04 14.03
CA LYS A 198 -3.68 17.24 13.31
C LYS A 198 -4.76 17.93 14.17
N ASN A 199 -4.80 17.63 15.46
CA ASN A 199 -5.78 18.25 16.37
C ASN A 199 -5.46 19.72 16.68
N LYS A 200 -4.18 20.13 16.65
CA LYS A 200 -3.79 21.53 16.84
C LYS A 200 -4.27 22.47 15.72
N HIS A 201 -4.50 21.97 14.51
CA HIS A 201 -4.98 22.76 13.36
C HIS A 201 -6.52 22.85 13.27
N LYS A 202 -7.24 22.49 14.33
CA LYS A 202 -8.71 22.56 14.40
C LYS A 202 -9.23 23.65 15.36
N HIS A 203 -8.34 24.42 15.96
CA HIS A 203 -8.63 25.62 16.75
C HIS A 203 -8.05 26.82 16.01
#